data_AF-F8QFX4-F1
#
_entry.id   AF-F8QFX4-F1
#
_cell.length_a   1.000
_cell.length_b   1.000
_cell.length_c   1.000
_cell.angle_alpha   90.00
_cell.angle_beta   90.00
_cell.angle_gamma   90.00
#
_symmetry.space_group_name_H-M   'P 1'
#
loop_
_entity.id
_entity.type
_entity.pdbx_description
1 polymer ?
#
loop_
_entity_poly.entity_id
_entity_poly.type
_entity_poly.pdbx_seq_one_letter_code
_entity_poly.pdbx_strand_id
1 'polypeptide(L)' 'FVVVDVRSIHKVGVDFCKKGLGCTEQLLQMQWFPAMSDKPKTAATFQVLEAFQLLSFGLKVSGYVCYKSLARRTDNTG' A
#
# COMPACT_ATOMS: atom_id res chain seq x y z
N PHE A 1 -6.03 7.72 -5.96
CA PHE A 1 -4.90 6.83 -5.60
C PHE A 1 -5.31 6.05 -4.36
N VAL A 2 -5.01 4.76 -4.27
CA VAL A 2 -5.36 3.95 -3.09
C VAL A 2 -4.09 3.67 -2.29
N VAL A 3 -4.06 4.09 -1.03
CA VAL A 3 -2.99 3.75 -0.08
C VAL A 3 -3.50 2.64 0.83
N VAL A 4 -2.78 1.53 0.84
CA VAL A 4 -3.02 0.41 1.75
C VAL A 4 -2.13 0.60 2.97
N ASP A 5 -2.74 0.89 4.11
CA ASP A 5 -2.07 0.92 5.40
C ASP A 5 -2.44 -0.32 6.24
N VAL A 6 -1.64 -0.61 7.27
CA VAL A 6 -1.89 -1.73 8.19
C VAL A 6 -3.19 -1.56 8.98
N ARG A 7 -3.65 -0.31 9.17
CA ARG A 7 -4.90 -0.01 9.88
C ARG A 7 -6.11 0.02 8.96
N SER A 8 -5.95 0.58 7.77
CA SER A 8 -7.07 0.81 6.85
C SER A 8 -6.63 1.10 5.42
N ILE A 9 -7.55 0.95 4.47
CA ILE A 9 -7.35 1.31 3.07
C ILE A 9 -7.91 2.72 2.84
N HIS A 10 -7.04 3.65 2.46
CA HIS A 10 -7.39 5.05 2.24
C HIS A 10 -7.38 5.40 0.75
N LYS A 11 -8.45 6.07 0.28
CA LYS A 11 -8.45 6.71 -1.04
C LYS A 11 -7.95 8.14 -0.89
N VAL A 12 -6.79 8.43 -1.45
CA VAL A 12 -6.15 9.76 -1.43
C VAL A 12 -5.97 10.31 -2.84
N GLY A 13 -6.03 11.63 -2.98
CA GLY A 13 -5.58 12.33 -4.20
C GLY A 13 -4.09 12.60 -4.06
N VAL A 14 -3.26 12.00 -4.92
CA VAL A 14 -1.82 12.24 -4.96
C VAL A 14 -1.51 12.95 -6.26
N ASP A 15 -0.95 14.15 -6.14
CA ASP A 15 -0.45 14.91 -7.28
C ASP A 15 1.07 14.75 -7.36
N PHE A 16 1.51 14.04 -8.40
CA PHE A 16 2.93 13.87 -8.68
C PHE A 16 3.49 15.11 -9.35
N CYS A 17 4.64 15.61 -8.86
CA CYS A 17 5.29 16.75 -9.46
C CYS A 17 5.94 16.33 -10.79
N LYS A 18 5.56 16.98 -11.90
CA LYS A 18 6.05 16.68 -13.26
C LYS A 18 7.47 17.19 -13.56
N LYS A 19 8.06 17.98 -12.65
CA LYS A 19 9.40 18.56 -12.79
C LYS A 19 10.29 18.01 -11.67
N GLY A 20 10.91 16.86 -11.89
CA GLY A 20 11.82 16.25 -10.93
C GLY A 20 11.88 14.73 -11.03
N LEU A 21 12.12 14.10 -9.88
CA LEU A 21 12.17 12.65 -9.67
C LEU A 21 10.91 11.95 -10.21
N GLY A 22 11.05 10.71 -10.66
CA GLY A 22 9.96 9.88 -11.15
C GLY A 22 8.89 9.62 -10.07
N CYS A 23 7.67 9.29 -10.49
CA CYS A 23 6.55 9.05 -9.57
C CYS A 23 6.90 8.02 -8.48
N THR A 24 7.63 6.96 -8.83
CA THR A 24 8.09 5.93 -7.90
C THR A 24 9.04 6.49 -6.84
N GLU A 25 9.97 7.36 -7.21
CA GLU A 25 10.93 7.95 -6.29
C GLU A 25 10.24 8.90 -5.30
N GLN A 26 9.27 9.69 -5.79
CA GLN A 26 8.44 10.57 -4.95
C GLN A 26 7.62 9.77 -3.93
N LEU A 27 7.09 8.61 -4.33
CA LEU A 27 6.38 7.71 -3.41
C LEU A 27 7.31 7.08 -2.38
N LEU A 28 8.50 6.64 -2.80
CA LEU A 28 9.49 6.05 -1.91
C LEU A 28 9.98 7.04 -0.86
N GLN A 29 10.10 8.34 -1.20
CA GLN A 29 10.40 9.38 -0.20
C GLN A 29 9.32 9.52 0.87
N MET A 30 8.06 9.24 0.54
CA MET A 30 6.94 9.20 1.51
C MET A 30 6.79 7.85 2.21
N GLN A 31 7.75 6.93 2.04
CA GLN A 31 7.66 5.55 2.51
C GLN A 31 6.40 4.83 2.00
N TRP A 32 6.02 5.12 0.76
CA TRP A 32 4.95 4.43 0.05
C TRP A 32 5.56 3.61 -1.08
N PHE A 33 5.31 2.32 -1.06
CA PHE A 33 5.77 1.39 -2.09
C PHE A 33 4.68 1.25 -3.17
N PRO A 34 4.93 1.68 -4.41
CA PRO A 34 3.95 1.55 -5.48
C PRO A 34 3.73 0.10 -5.87
N ALA A 35 2.49 -0.28 -6.16
CA ALA A 35 2.18 -1.59 -6.72
C ALA A 35 2.60 -1.70 -8.20
N MET A 36 2.71 -0.58 -8.91
CA MET A 36 3.18 -0.49 -10.30
C MET A 36 4.10 0.72 -10.47
N SER A 37 5.26 0.54 -11.10
CA SER A 37 6.24 1.61 -11.28
C SER A 37 5.84 2.65 -12.33
N ASP A 38 5.14 2.25 -13.40
CA ASP A 38 4.83 3.15 -14.54
C ASP A 38 3.58 4.02 -14.33
N LYS A 39 2.54 3.46 -13.70
CA LYS A 39 1.27 4.14 -13.40
C LYS A 39 0.76 3.68 -12.04
N PRO A 40 1.32 4.20 -10.94
CA PRO A 40 0.92 3.77 -9.61
C PRO A 40 -0.52 4.25 -9.35
N LYS A 41 -1.48 3.34 -9.47
CA LYS A 41 -2.88 3.55 -9.03
C LYS A 41 -3.06 3.26 -7.54
N THR A 42 -2.17 2.41 -7.02
CA THR A 42 -2.18 1.87 -5.66
C THR A 42 -0.75 1.88 -5.11
N ALA A 43 -0.61 2.24 -3.84
CA ALA A 43 0.62 2.03 -3.08
C ALA A 43 0.33 1.41 -1.72
N ALA A 44 1.32 0.71 -1.18
CA ALA A 44 1.32 0.10 0.13
C ALA A 44 2.32 0.85 1.03
N THR A 45 1.98 1.07 2.30
CA THR A 45 2.95 1.63 3.25
C THR A 45 4.03 0.61 3.60
N PHE A 46 5.23 1.04 3.98
CA PHE A 46 6.26 0.11 4.46
C PHE A 46 5.79 -0.70 5.67
N GLN A 47 4.93 -0.12 6.53
CA GLN A 47 4.34 -0.82 7.68
C GLN A 47 3.50 -2.04 7.24
N VAL A 48 2.70 -1.92 6.19
CA VAL A 48 1.90 -3.06 5.71
C VAL A 48 2.78 -4.12 5.03
N LEU A 49 3.86 -3.71 4.37
CA LEU A 49 4.85 -4.63 3.80
C LEU A 49 5.59 -5.41 4.89
N GLU A 50 6.01 -4.75 5.96
CA GLU A 50 6.66 -5.37 7.11
C GLU A 50 5.70 -6.35 7.81
N ALA A 51 4.46 -5.93 8.06
CA ALA A 51 3.43 -6.81 8.60
C ALA A 51 3.16 -8.01 7.69
N PHE A 52 3.11 -7.81 6.37
CA PHE A 52 2.94 -8.89 5.41
C PHE A 52 4.13 -9.85 5.40
N GLN A 53 5.36 -9.34 5.52
CA GLN A 53 6.57 -10.15 5.56
C GLN A 53 6.63 -11.02 6.82
N LEU A 54 6.26 -10.45 7.98
CA LEU A 54 6.13 -11.20 9.23
C LEU A 54 5.02 -12.27 9.16
N LEU A 55 3.86 -11.92 8.60
CA LEU A 55 2.76 -12.87 8.41
C LEU A 55 3.10 -13.98 7.40
N SER A 56 3.84 -13.64 6.34
CA SER A 56 4.29 -14.58 5.31
C SER A 56 5.33 -15.57 5.83
N PHE A 57 6.08 -15.20 6.87
CA PHE A 57 7.05 -16.08 7.51
C PHE A 57 6.35 -17.17 8.37
N GLY A 58 5.26 -16.82 9.05
CA GLY A 58 4.53 -17.76 9.93
C GLY A 58 3.44 -18.56 9.22
N LEU A 59 2.85 -18.03 8.14
CA LEU A 59 1.73 -18.61 7.41
C LEU A 59 1.93 -18.37 5.92
N LYS A 60 1.53 -19.32 5.06
CA LYS A 60 1.57 -19.16 3.59
C LYS A 60 0.46 -18.19 3.14
N VAL A 61 0.59 -16.91 3.51
CA VAL A 61 -0.38 -15.87 3.24
C VAL A 61 -0.04 -15.21 1.91
N SER A 62 -0.96 -15.29 0.95
CA SER A 62 -0.84 -14.51 -0.28
C SER A 62 -1.13 -13.03 -0.02
N GLY A 63 -0.49 -12.12 -0.76
CA GLY A 63 -0.79 -10.68 -0.70
C GLY A 63 -2.29 -10.37 -0.86
N TYR A 64 -3.01 -11.20 -1.62
CA TYR A 64 -4.47 -11.10 -1.76
C TYR A 64 -5.22 -11.34 -0.44
N VAL A 65 -4.79 -12.34 0.35
CA VAL A 65 -5.41 -12.66 1.65
C VAL A 65 -5.14 -11.55 2.66
N CYS A 66 -3.94 -10.96 2.63
CA CYS A 66 -3.59 -9.80 3.45
C CYS A 66 -4.47 -8.59 3.09
N TYR A 67 -4.58 -8.27 1.81
CA TYR A 67 -5.45 -7.19 1.33
C TYR A 67 -6.91 -7.41 1.72
N LYS A 68 -7.45 -8.62 1.52
CA LYS A 68 -8.84 -8.94 1.89
C LYS A 68 -9.08 -8.85 3.40
N SER A 69 -8.10 -9.22 4.21
CA SER A 69 -8.16 -9.11 5.68
C SER A 69 -8.17 -7.65 6.12
N LEU A 70 -7.36 -6.80 5.49
CA LEU A 70 -7.35 -5.34 5.73
C LEU A 70 -8.66 -4.71 5.28
N ALA A 71 -9.15 -5.03 4.08
CA ALA A 71 -10.42 -4.55 3.57
C ALA A 71 -11.58 -4.91 4.51
N ARG A 72 -11.62 -6.15 5.01
CA ARG A 72 -12.62 -6.57 6.00
C ARG A 72 -12.49 -5.84 7.32
N ARG A 73 -11.26 -5.53 7.79
CA ARG A 73 -11.05 -4.71 8.98
C ARG A 73 -11.56 -3.28 8.80
N THR A 74 -11.36 -2.68 7.63
CA THR A 74 -11.84 -1.33 7.31
C THR A 74 -13.36 -1.26 7.20
N ASP A 75 -13.98 -2.30 6.62
CA ASP A 75 -15.43 -2.38 6.37
C ASP A 75 -16.25 -2.84 7.59
N ASN A 76 -15.58 -3.34 8.65
CA ASN A 76 -16.23 -3.84 9.87
C ASN A 76 -16.68 -2.73 10.85
N THR A 77 -16.80 -1.47 10.41
CA THR A 77 -17.35 -0.38 11.25
C THR A 77 -18.88 -0.30 11.16
N GLY A 78 -19.54 -1.45 10.98
CA GLY A 78 -21.00 -1.55 10.90
C GLY A 78 -21.72 -1.14 12.17
#